data_AF-A0A1I5DVU1-F1
#
_entry.id   AF-A0A1I5DVU1-F1
#
_cell.length_a   1.000
_cell.length_b   1.000
_cell.length_c   1.000
_cell.angle_alpha   90.00
_cell.angle_beta   90.00
_cell.angle_gamma   90.00
#
_symmetry.space_group_name_H-M   'P 1'
#
loop_
_entity.id
_entity.type
_entity.pdbx_description
1 polymer ?
#
loop_
_entity_poly.entity_id
_entity_poly.type
_entity_poly.pdbx_seq_one_letter_code
_entity_poly.pdbx_strand_id
1 'polypeptide(L)' 'MECHVLTASRVKDLERQTKNALQDGWQLNGSLSAIEIPTRNSSKTVFYQEIKR' A
#
# COMPACT_ATOMS: atom_id res chain seq x y z
N MET A 1 -4.19 -6.76 17.94
CA MET A 1 -3.42 -6.83 16.68
C MET A 1 -3.94 -5.71 15.81
N GLU A 2 -3.08 -4.76 15.45
CA GLU A 2 -3.45 -3.60 14.62
C GLU A 2 -2.92 -3.85 13.20
N CYS A 3 -3.79 -3.71 12.19
CA CYS A 3 -3.43 -3.85 10.79
C CYS A 3 -3.75 -2.55 10.04
N HIS A 4 -2.85 -2.15 9.14
CA HIS A 4 -3.04 -1.00 8.27
C HIS A 4 -2.83 -1.39 6.80
N VAL A 5 -3.61 -0.76 5.93
CA VAL A 5 -3.48 -0.87 4.48
C VAL A 5 -2.89 0.44 3.97
N LEU A 6 -1.66 0.38 3.46
CA LEU A 6 -1.04 1.50 2.76
C LEU A 6 -1.50 1.47 1.30
N THR A 7 -1.90 2.62 0.74
CA THR A 7 -2.31 2.72 -0.66
C THR A 7 -1.59 3.86 -1.37
N ALA A 8 -1.28 3.68 -2.66
CA ALA A 8 -0.71 4.74 -3.48
C ALA A 8 -1.09 4.58 -4.95
N SER A 9 -1.02 5.67 -5.70
CA SER A 9 -1.22 5.66 -7.17
C SER A 9 0.07 5.31 -7.93
N ARG A 10 1.21 5.27 -7.23
CA ARG A 10 2.53 4.98 -7.78
C ARG A 10 3.26 4.03 -6.85
N VAL A 11 3.90 3.00 -7.41
CA VAL A 11 4.67 2.00 -6.65
C VAL A 11 5.71 2.67 -5.74
N LYS A 12 6.49 3.63 -6.26
CA LYS A 12 7.52 4.34 -5.49
C LYS A 12 7.00 5.03 -4.24
N ASP A 13 5.79 5.59 -4.29
CA ASP A 13 5.19 6.26 -3.13
C ASP A 13 4.74 5.23 -2.08
N LEU A 14 4.28 4.06 -2.51
CA LEU A 14 3.92 2.96 -1.61
C LEU A 14 5.17 2.33 -0.98
N GLU A 15 6.23 2.12 -1.75
CA GLU A 15 7.52 1.64 -1.24
C GLU A 15 8.09 2.60 -0.18
N ARG A 16 7.97 3.92 -0.39
CA ARG A 16 8.37 4.93 0.59
C ARG A 16 7.56 4.83 1.88
N GLN A 17 6.23 4.77 1.78
CA GLN A 17 5.36 4.61 2.95
C GLN A 17 5.65 3.32 3.71
N THR A 18 5.88 2.23 2.97
CA THR A 18 6.22 0.93 3.54
C THR A 18 7.53 1.00 4.31
N LYS A 19 8.58 1.61 3.75
CA LYS A 19 9.86 1.80 4.44
C LYS A 19 9.72 2.59 5.74
N ASN A 20 8.92 3.64 5.74
CA ASN A 20 8.67 4.43 6.95
C ASN A 20 7.93 3.59 8.01
N ALA A 21 6.89 2.86 7.63
CA ALA A 21 6.16 2.01 8.57
C ALA A 21 7.06 0.92 9.18
N LEU A 22 7.96 0.33 8.38
CA LEU A 22 8.94 -0.64 8.86
C LEU A 22 9.92 -0.03 9.89
N GLN A 23 10.33 1.24 9.70
CA GLN A 23 11.15 1.96 10.67
C GLN A 23 10.41 2.22 11.99
N ASP A 24 9.08 2.39 11.94
CA ASP A 24 8.22 2.59 13.11
C ASP A 24 7.87 1.29 13.86
N GLY A 25 8.48 0.17 13.46
CA GLY A 25 8.31 -1.14 14.10
C GLY A 25 7.13 -1.96 13.58
N TRP A 26 6.50 -1.54 12.47
CA TRP A 26 5.52 -2.37 11.77
C TRP A 26 6.21 -3.47 10.96
N GLN A 27 5.48 -4.53 10.67
CA GLN A 27 5.93 -5.66 9.87
C GLN A 27 5.04 -5.83 8.64
N LEU A 28 5.67 -6.20 7.53
CA LEU A 28 4.94 -6.53 6.30
C LEU A 28 4.09 -7.79 6.49
N ASN A 29 2.85 -7.72 6.03
CA ASN A 29 1.96 -8.87 5.97
C ASN A 29 1.61 -9.11 4.49
N GLY A 30 2.33 -10.04 3.85
CA GLY A 30 2.08 -10.42 2.45
C GLY A 30 2.78 -9.56 1.39
N SER A 31 2.35 -9.72 0.13
CA SER A 31 3.00 -9.16 -1.06
C SER A 31 2.27 -7.93 -1.61
N LEU A 32 3.04 -7.04 -2.27
CA LEU A 32 2.53 -5.87 -2.98
C LEU A 32 1.45 -6.28 -3.97
N SER A 33 0.29 -5.63 -3.90
CA SER A 33 -0.83 -5.91 -4.78
C SER A 33 -1.23 -4.65 -5.57
N ALA A 34 -1.55 -4.82 -6.85
CA ALA A 34 -2.03 -3.75 -7.71
C ALA A 34 -3.47 -4.04 -8.12
N ILE A 35 -4.35 -3.07 -7.94
CA ILE A 35 -5.77 -3.15 -8.32
C ILE A 35 -6.13 -1.99 -9.24
N GLU A 36 -6.90 -2.26 -10.27
CA GLU A 36 -7.49 -1.20 -11.09
C GLU A 36 -8.84 -0.80 -10.50
N ILE A 37 -8.97 0.47 -10.15
CA ILE A 37 -10.23 1.04 -9.67
C ILE A 37 -10.80 1.89 -10.81
N PRO A 38 -11.94 1.49 -11.41
CA PRO A 38 -12.61 2.32 -12.40
C PRO A 38 -13.16 3.57 -11.73
N THR A 39 -12.83 4.73 -12.26
CA THR A 39 -13.47 6.01 -11.93
C THR A 39 -14.32 6.47 -13.11
N ARG A 40 -15.25 7.41 -12.87
CA ARG A 40 -16.28 7.84 -13.83
C ARG A 40 -15.73 8.22 -15.22
N ASN A 41 -14.47 8.66 -15.31
CA ASN A 41 -13.84 9.11 -16.54
C ASN A 41 -12.52 8.37 -16.91
N SER A 42 -12.04 7.43 -16.10
CA SER A 42 -10.85 6.61 -16.40
C SER A 42 -10.61 5.51 -15.37
N SER A 43 -9.92 4.44 -15.76
CA SER A 43 -9.34 3.48 -14.80
C SER A 43 -8.11 4.08 -14.13
N LYS A 44 -8.01 3.93 -12.81
CA LYS A 44 -6.83 4.29 -12.02
C LYS A 44 -6.26 3.05 -11.35
N THR A 45 -5.00 2.73 -11.61
CA THR A 45 -4.29 1.68 -10.88
C THR A 45 -3.89 2.20 -9.49
N VAL A 46 -4.25 1.44 -8.46
CA VAL A 46 -3.88 1.66 -7.06
C VAL A 46 -3.03 0.48 -6.61
N PHE A 47 -1.87 0.78 -6.04
CA PHE A 47 -1.03 -0.20 -5.38
C PHE A 47 -1.34 -0.17 -3.90
N TYR A 48 -1.35 -1.32 -3.24
CA TYR A 48 -1.48 -1.42 -1.80
C TYR A 48 -0.60 -2.49 -1.18
N GLN A 49 -0.37 -2.33 0.12
CA GLN A 49 0.40 -3.25 0.95
C GLN A 49 -0.22 -3.30 2.35
N GLU A 50 -0.42 -4.51 2.87
CA GLU A 50 -0.89 -4.72 4.24
C GLU A 50 0.30 -4.82 5.20
N ILE A 51 0.21 -4.16 6.35
CA ILE A 51 1.21 -4.15 7.41
C ILE A 51 0.54 -4.38 8.78
N LYS A 52 1.25 -5.02 9.71
CA LYS A 52 0.79 -5.33 11.07
C LYS A 52 1.81 -4.90 12.12
N ARG A 53 1.37 -4.53 13.32
CA ARG A 53 2.25 -4.24 14.47
C ARG A 53 2.25 -5.37 15.49
#